data_AF-A0AAV8TKL4-F1
#
_entry.id   AF-A0AAV8TKL4-F1
#
_cell.length_a   1.000
_cell.length_b   1.000
_cell.length_c   1.000
_cell.angle_alpha   90.00
_cell.angle_beta   90.00
_cell.angle_gamma   90.00
#
_symmetry.space_group_name_H-M   'P 1'
#
loop_
_entity.id
_entity.type
_entity.pdbx_description
1 polymer ?
#
loop_
_entity_poly.entity_id
_entity_poly.type
_entity_poly.pdbx_seq_one_letter_code
_entity_poly.pdbx_strand_id
1 'polypeptide(L)'
;MAELNWKHHTLIQALMSRGPLNEVEFRRIFAGVLGNDQDANDQNFNNFLLRINKKLSYVQMELRCCRNQNDSQVFYGLVNTVSDEQSKLGTKYSVPQITFFKGIIEAIMQDDTAKGSISSIEALNIRLESQVQNVSGSETQGSQSQVPPAFRNFLMSQKETTLHELVRDKWLCNTSDGQIGLGVRSYLDLRSWFHSSGVPSCEVCNEAAIKAEVCQSESCTRRIHLHCLKKKFSQSRSRTVCSSCGIPWRYEGVKPEAVDEEDELNGPTQSQPRGSKRKRLKANGKISTDTHGCDSTQVSQPGSELRRVTRASSRRR
;
A
#
# COMPACT_ATOMS: atom_id res chain seq x y z
N MET A 1 -30.96 -14.59 -3.36
CA MET A 1 -29.71 -13.82 -3.12
C MET A 1 -29.02 -13.66 -4.46
N ALA A 2 -28.59 -12.45 -4.86
CA ALA A 2 -27.85 -12.30 -6.12
C ALA A 2 -26.57 -13.14 -6.09
N GLU A 3 -26.37 -13.95 -7.14
CA GLU A 3 -25.17 -14.76 -7.31
C GLU A 3 -24.00 -13.91 -7.78
N LEU A 4 -22.77 -14.39 -7.51
CA LEU A 4 -21.60 -13.81 -8.14
C LEU A 4 -21.63 -14.18 -9.62
N ASN A 5 -21.34 -13.21 -10.47
CA ASN A 5 -21.17 -13.43 -11.89
C ASN A 5 -19.68 -13.42 -12.27
N TRP A 6 -19.39 -13.66 -13.55
CA TRP A 6 -18.02 -13.71 -14.07
C TRP A 6 -17.19 -12.47 -13.73
N LYS A 7 -17.80 -11.28 -13.67
CA LYS A 7 -17.13 -10.03 -13.29
C LYS A 7 -16.52 -10.11 -11.89
N HIS A 8 -17.28 -10.64 -10.93
CA HIS A 8 -16.79 -10.81 -9.57
C HIS A 8 -15.68 -11.87 -9.51
N HIS A 9 -15.86 -12.97 -10.25
CA HIS A 9 -14.86 -14.04 -10.32
C HIS A 9 -13.53 -13.55 -10.90
N THR A 10 -13.53 -12.67 -11.91
CA THR A 10 -12.31 -12.10 -12.50
C THR A 10 -11.48 -11.34 -11.46
N LEU A 11 -12.11 -10.54 -10.60
CA LEU A 11 -11.41 -9.79 -9.54
C LEU A 11 -10.81 -10.74 -8.48
N ILE A 12 -11.56 -11.76 -8.06
CA ILE A 12 -11.07 -12.77 -7.12
C ILE A 12 -9.88 -13.52 -7.73
N GLN A 13 -10.01 -13.99 -8.97
CA GLN A 13 -8.95 -14.71 -9.68
C GLN A 13 -7.70 -13.85 -9.90
N ALA A 14 -7.86 -12.55 -10.16
CA ALA A 14 -6.73 -11.64 -10.27
C ALA A 14 -5.93 -11.58 -8.97
N LEU A 15 -6.59 -11.50 -7.82
CA LEU A 15 -5.92 -11.49 -6.51
C LEU A 15 -5.31 -12.85 -6.15
N MET A 16 -5.97 -13.96 -6.50
CA MET A 16 -5.44 -15.30 -6.24
C MET A 16 -4.17 -15.59 -7.06
N SER A 17 -4.13 -15.14 -8.33
CA SER A 17 -3.01 -15.41 -9.23
C SER A 17 -1.84 -14.46 -9.06
N ARG A 18 -2.09 -13.17 -8.80
CA ARG A 18 -1.05 -12.12 -8.70
C ARG A 18 -0.65 -11.76 -7.27
N GLY A 19 -1.40 -12.25 -6.28
CA GLY A 19 -1.30 -11.80 -4.90
C GLY A 19 -1.88 -10.39 -4.71
N PRO A 20 -1.49 -9.70 -3.63
CA PRO A 20 -1.94 -8.33 -3.37
C PRO A 20 -1.61 -7.35 -4.50
N LEU A 21 -2.60 -6.52 -4.85
CA LEU A 21 -2.53 -5.52 -5.92
C LEU A 21 -2.69 -4.12 -5.36
N ASN A 22 -1.95 -3.15 -5.90
CA ASN A 22 -2.10 -1.74 -5.55
C ASN A 22 -3.52 -1.26 -5.90
N GLU A 23 -4.09 -0.36 -5.10
CA GLU A 23 -5.41 0.25 -5.35
C GLU A 23 -5.57 0.77 -6.79
N VAL A 24 -4.57 1.43 -7.35
CA VAL A 24 -4.63 1.96 -8.73
C VAL A 24 -4.80 0.83 -9.75
N GLU A 25 -4.00 -0.22 -9.61
CA GLU A 25 -4.07 -1.39 -10.49
C GLU A 25 -5.37 -2.18 -10.29
N PHE A 26 -5.78 -2.35 -9.04
CA PHE A 26 -6.99 -3.09 -8.69
C PHE A 26 -8.26 -2.38 -9.20
N ARG A 27 -8.33 -1.05 -9.06
CA ARG A 27 -9.41 -0.23 -9.61
C ARG A 27 -9.40 -0.23 -11.14
N ARG A 28 -8.23 -0.25 -11.78
CA ARG A 28 -8.12 -0.40 -13.24
C ARG A 28 -8.71 -1.74 -13.72
N ILE A 29 -8.43 -2.84 -13.02
CA ILE A 29 -9.04 -4.15 -13.33
C ILE A 29 -10.56 -4.10 -13.13
N PHE A 30 -11.02 -3.49 -12.03
CA PHE A 30 -12.44 -3.32 -11.76
C PHE A 30 -13.17 -2.53 -12.85
N ALA A 31 -12.62 -1.39 -13.28
CA ALA A 31 -13.17 -0.57 -14.37
C ALA A 31 -13.23 -1.36 -15.69
N GLY A 32 -12.15 -2.08 -16.03
CA GLY A 32 -12.10 -2.92 -17.24
C GLY A 32 -13.14 -4.05 -17.23
N VAL A 33 -13.48 -4.58 -16.07
CA VAL A 33 -14.52 -5.61 -15.90
C VAL A 33 -15.94 -5.03 -15.99
N LEU A 34 -16.15 -3.79 -15.55
CA LEU A 34 -17.44 -3.11 -15.67
C LEU A 34 -17.74 -2.71 -17.12
N GLY A 35 -16.73 -2.26 -17.86
CA GLY A 35 -16.83 -1.86 -19.27
C GLY A 35 -17.17 -0.38 -19.48
N ASN A 36 -17.51 0.35 -18.41
CA ASN A 36 -17.82 1.78 -18.42
C ASN A 36 -17.17 2.48 -17.21
N ASP A 37 -16.44 3.57 -17.42
CA ASP A 37 -15.81 4.33 -16.33
C ASP A 37 -16.82 5.04 -15.42
N GLN A 38 -18.01 5.39 -15.94
CA GLN A 38 -19.08 6.02 -15.13
C GLN A 38 -19.63 5.07 -14.04
N ASP A 39 -19.61 3.76 -14.31
CA ASP A 39 -20.07 2.74 -13.37
C ASP A 39 -18.99 2.39 -12.33
N ALA A 40 -17.75 2.84 -12.53
CA ALA A 40 -16.60 2.55 -11.66
C ALA A 40 -16.45 3.53 -10.48
N ASN A 41 -17.53 4.20 -10.07
CA ASN A 41 -17.52 5.09 -8.91
C ASN A 41 -17.33 4.32 -7.58
N ASP A 42 -16.99 5.05 -6.51
CA ASP A 42 -16.70 4.44 -5.20
C ASP A 42 -17.89 3.70 -4.59
N GLN A 43 -19.12 4.17 -4.80
CA GLN A 43 -20.31 3.51 -4.27
C GLN A 43 -20.51 2.13 -4.91
N ASN A 44 -20.36 2.06 -6.23
CA ASN A 44 -20.45 0.81 -6.99
C ASN A 44 -19.30 -0.13 -6.63
N PHE A 45 -18.07 0.39 -6.51
CA PHE A 45 -16.92 -0.39 -6.08
C PHE A 45 -17.15 -1.02 -4.70
N ASN A 46 -17.56 -0.22 -3.70
CA ASN A 46 -17.82 -0.71 -2.35
C ASN A 46 -18.97 -1.74 -2.32
N ASN A 47 -20.05 -1.49 -3.06
CA ASN A 47 -21.16 -2.45 -3.20
C ASN A 47 -20.70 -3.77 -3.86
N PHE A 48 -19.78 -3.70 -4.81
CA PHE A 48 -19.23 -4.86 -5.49
C PHE A 48 -18.37 -5.70 -4.55
N LEU A 49 -17.49 -5.06 -3.77
CA LEU A 49 -16.68 -5.74 -2.75
C LEU A 49 -17.55 -6.37 -1.67
N LEU A 50 -18.60 -5.68 -1.22
CA LEU A 50 -19.55 -6.20 -0.24
C LEU A 50 -20.22 -7.50 -0.73
N ARG A 51 -20.62 -7.55 -2.00
CA ARG A 51 -21.20 -8.76 -2.62
C ARG A 51 -20.21 -9.92 -2.64
N ILE A 52 -18.96 -9.65 -3.00
CA ILE A 52 -17.87 -10.65 -2.96
C ILE A 52 -17.70 -11.18 -1.53
N ASN A 53 -17.49 -10.30 -0.56
CA ASN A 53 -17.22 -10.69 0.83
C ASN A 53 -18.38 -11.45 1.48
N LYS A 54 -19.63 -11.08 1.18
CA LYS A 54 -20.79 -11.84 1.64
C LYS A 54 -20.73 -13.31 1.22
N LYS A 55 -20.19 -13.60 0.04
CA LYS A 55 -20.07 -14.97 -0.49
C LYS A 55 -18.79 -15.67 -0.04
N LEU A 56 -17.67 -14.94 0.03
CA LEU A 56 -16.40 -15.48 0.52
C LEU A 56 -16.44 -15.85 2.02
N SER A 57 -17.33 -15.22 2.79
CA SER A 57 -17.50 -15.54 4.22
C SER A 57 -17.78 -17.04 4.48
N TYR A 58 -18.48 -17.71 3.56
CA TYR A 58 -18.77 -19.15 3.66
C TYR A 58 -17.51 -20.02 3.70
N VAL A 59 -16.46 -19.60 3.01
CA VAL A 59 -15.16 -20.29 2.98
C VAL A 59 -14.13 -19.62 3.88
N GLN A 60 -14.57 -18.76 4.81
CA GLN A 60 -13.71 -18.05 5.76
C GLN A 60 -12.61 -17.21 5.07
N MET A 61 -12.92 -16.68 3.89
CA MET A 61 -12.05 -15.77 3.15
C MET A 61 -12.68 -14.38 3.09
N GLU A 62 -11.84 -13.37 2.91
CA GLU A 62 -12.27 -11.99 2.76
C GLU A 62 -11.36 -11.24 1.79
N LEU A 63 -11.96 -10.46 0.89
CA LEU A 63 -11.28 -9.44 0.11
C LEU A 63 -11.23 -8.15 0.94
N ARG A 64 -10.03 -7.73 1.31
CA ARG A 64 -9.80 -6.53 2.13
C ARG A 64 -8.67 -5.68 1.56
N CYS A 65 -8.57 -4.45 2.06
CA CYS A 65 -7.40 -3.61 1.80
C CYS A 65 -6.58 -3.40 3.06
N CYS A 66 -5.30 -3.11 2.89
CA CYS A 66 -4.45 -2.54 3.93
C CYS A 66 -3.61 -1.42 3.33
N ARG A 67 -3.12 -0.53 4.20
CA ARG A 67 -2.09 0.42 3.83
C ARG A 67 -0.73 -0.18 4.18
N ASN A 68 0.14 -0.33 3.19
CA ASN A 68 1.49 -0.81 3.39
C ASN A 68 2.28 0.24 4.21
N GLN A 69 2.93 -0.20 5.30
CA GLN A 69 3.62 0.73 6.20
C GLN A 69 4.95 1.24 5.61
N ASN A 70 5.47 0.56 4.58
CA ASN A 70 6.75 0.92 3.95
C ASN A 70 6.62 2.10 2.97
N ASP A 71 5.61 2.07 2.10
CA ASP A 71 5.42 3.05 1.02
C ASP A 71 4.12 3.87 1.17
N SER A 72 3.31 3.58 2.19
CA SER A 72 2.01 4.22 2.45
C SER A 72 0.94 4.02 1.36
N GLN A 73 1.18 3.13 0.40
CA GLN A 73 0.21 2.79 -0.65
C GLN A 73 -0.83 1.80 -0.14
N VAL A 74 -2.04 1.86 -0.73
CA VAL A 74 -3.13 0.95 -0.39
C VAL A 74 -3.08 -0.25 -1.33
N PHE A 75 -3.19 -1.44 -0.76
CA PHE A 75 -3.24 -2.69 -1.50
C PHE A 75 -4.50 -3.46 -1.15
N TYR A 76 -5.06 -4.14 -2.13
CA TYR A 76 -6.18 -5.07 -1.99
C TYR A 76 -5.67 -6.49 -2.12
N GLY A 77 -6.19 -7.39 -1.29
CA GLY A 77 -5.81 -8.79 -1.27
C GLY A 77 -6.93 -9.68 -0.76
N LEU A 78 -6.80 -10.96 -1.06
CA LEU A 78 -7.66 -12.02 -0.55
C LEU A 78 -6.97 -12.63 0.68
N VAL A 79 -7.65 -12.62 1.83
CA VAL A 79 -7.09 -13.03 3.11
C VAL A 79 -7.92 -14.15 3.72
N ASN A 80 -7.23 -15.11 4.33
CA ASN A 80 -7.86 -16.13 5.17
C ASN A 80 -8.17 -15.53 6.55
N THR A 81 -9.43 -15.63 6.96
CA THR A 81 -9.94 -15.10 8.23
C THR A 81 -9.74 -16.04 9.42
N VAL A 82 -9.34 -17.29 9.17
CA VAL A 82 -9.01 -18.26 10.23
C VAL A 82 -7.74 -17.81 10.97
N SER A 83 -7.74 -18.00 12.29
CA SER A 83 -6.67 -17.55 13.20
C SER A 83 -5.39 -18.37 13.13
N ASP A 84 -5.38 -19.50 12.43
CA ASP A 84 -4.17 -20.29 12.23
C ASP A 84 -3.29 -19.66 11.15
N GLU A 85 -2.38 -18.79 11.59
CA GLU A 85 -1.43 -18.08 10.74
C GLU A 85 -0.38 -19.00 10.12
N GLN A 86 -0.04 -20.13 10.77
CA GLN A 86 0.93 -21.07 10.23
C GLN A 86 0.37 -21.78 8.99
N SER A 87 -0.93 -22.08 9.00
CA SER A 87 -1.63 -22.64 7.83
C SER A 87 -1.59 -21.73 6.59
N LYS A 88 -1.38 -20.41 6.74
CA LYS A 88 -1.31 -19.47 5.60
C LYS A 88 -0.04 -19.65 4.75
N LEU A 89 1.03 -20.18 5.34
CA LEU A 89 2.29 -20.48 4.63
C LEU A 89 2.49 -21.98 4.38
N GLY A 90 1.75 -22.85 5.09
CA GLY A 90 1.91 -24.31 5.08
C GLY A 90 1.68 -25.01 3.74
N THR A 91 1.10 -24.34 2.73
CA THR A 91 0.92 -24.90 1.39
C THR A 91 2.17 -24.82 0.51
N LYS A 92 3.09 -23.88 0.80
CA LYS A 92 4.29 -23.62 -0.03
C LYS A 92 5.60 -23.82 0.72
N TYR A 93 5.63 -23.46 1.98
CA TYR A 93 6.86 -23.45 2.78
C TYR A 93 6.91 -24.62 3.74
N SER A 94 8.11 -25.16 3.95
CA SER A 94 8.36 -26.18 4.96
C SER A 94 8.30 -25.60 6.38
N VAL A 95 8.12 -26.46 7.38
CA VAL A 95 8.05 -26.04 8.79
C VAL A 95 9.29 -25.20 9.21
N PRO A 96 10.55 -25.56 8.88
CA PRO A 96 11.70 -24.72 9.22
C PRO A 96 11.66 -23.35 8.56
N GLN A 97 11.19 -23.24 7.31
CA GLN A 97 11.07 -21.96 6.61
C GLN A 97 10.00 -21.06 7.26
N ILE A 98 8.87 -21.65 7.67
CA ILE A 98 7.81 -20.92 8.38
C ILE A 98 8.32 -20.44 9.75
N THR A 99 9.02 -21.30 10.50
CA THR A 99 9.65 -20.93 11.78
C THR A 99 10.69 -19.83 11.60
N PHE A 100 11.50 -19.90 10.54
CA PHE A 100 12.48 -18.88 10.20
C PHE A 100 11.82 -17.53 9.88
N PHE A 101 10.77 -17.54 9.06
CA PHE A 101 9.97 -16.36 8.76
C PHE A 101 9.34 -15.75 10.03
N LYS A 102 8.78 -16.59 10.90
CA LYS A 102 8.23 -16.13 12.19
C LYS A 102 9.31 -15.44 13.03
N GLY A 103 10.51 -16.02 13.11
CA GLY A 103 11.63 -15.40 13.82
C GLY A 103 12.04 -14.04 13.24
N ILE A 104 11.98 -13.86 11.91
CA ILE A 104 12.24 -12.56 11.26
C ILE A 104 11.20 -11.54 11.71
N ILE A 105 9.92 -11.93 11.67
CA ILE A 105 8.83 -11.04 12.04
C ILE A 105 8.95 -10.63 13.52
N GLU A 106 9.22 -11.58 14.41
CA GLU A 106 9.41 -11.31 15.85
C GLU A 106 10.60 -10.37 16.09
N ALA A 107 11.73 -10.57 15.39
CA ALA A 107 12.89 -9.68 15.48
C ALA A 107 12.54 -8.25 15.01
N ILE A 108 11.79 -8.10 13.91
CA ILE A 108 11.31 -6.81 13.43
C ILE A 108 10.35 -6.15 14.44
N MET A 109 9.50 -6.93 15.11
CA MET A 109 8.52 -6.39 16.06
C MET A 109 9.11 -6.00 17.42
N GLN A 110 10.16 -6.70 17.85
CA GLN A 110 10.88 -6.43 19.10
C GLN A 110 11.79 -5.19 19.01
N ASP A 111 12.00 -4.64 17.82
CA ASP A 111 12.71 -3.37 17.65
C ASP A 111 11.91 -2.22 18.27
N ASP A 112 12.41 -1.69 19.39
CA ASP A 112 11.85 -0.54 20.08
C ASP A 112 11.90 0.74 19.24
N THR A 113 12.80 0.82 18.26
CA THR A 113 12.88 1.96 17.35
C THR A 113 11.80 1.93 16.26
N ALA A 114 11.08 0.81 16.13
CA ALA A 114 9.98 0.60 15.19
C ALA A 114 10.34 0.97 13.74
N LYS A 115 11.57 0.66 13.30
CA LYS A 115 11.99 0.87 11.90
C LYS A 115 11.25 -0.05 10.94
N GLY A 116 10.74 -1.18 11.44
CA GLY A 116 10.00 -2.17 10.67
C GLY A 116 10.88 -2.98 9.71
N SER A 117 12.19 -3.02 9.98
CA SER A 117 13.18 -3.76 9.19
C SER A 117 14.35 -4.22 10.04
N ILE A 118 15.06 -5.25 9.57
CA ILE A 118 16.30 -5.77 10.16
C ILE A 118 17.35 -5.95 9.05
N SER A 119 18.64 -5.96 9.40
CA SER A 119 19.67 -6.23 8.41
C SER A 119 19.62 -7.67 7.90
N SER A 120 20.12 -7.92 6.69
CA SER A 120 20.22 -9.27 6.13
C SER A 120 21.09 -10.18 7.00
N ILE A 121 22.11 -9.63 7.66
CA ILE A 121 22.99 -10.39 8.57
C ILE A 121 22.21 -10.82 9.82
N GLU A 122 21.45 -9.93 10.44
CA GLU A 122 20.59 -10.27 11.58
C GLU A 122 19.55 -11.31 11.18
N ALA A 123 18.88 -11.12 10.03
CA ALA A 123 17.88 -12.06 9.53
C ALA A 123 18.46 -13.47 9.38
N LEU A 124 19.64 -13.61 8.75
CA LEU A 124 20.25 -14.93 8.54
C LEU A 124 20.74 -15.58 9.86
N ASN A 125 21.09 -14.78 10.87
CA ASN A 125 21.54 -15.27 12.18
C ASN A 125 20.42 -15.68 13.13
N ILE A 126 19.15 -15.57 12.73
CA ILE A 126 18.00 -16.04 13.54
C ILE A 126 18.11 -17.54 13.81
N ARG A 127 18.10 -17.91 15.09
CA ARG A 127 18.17 -19.30 15.55
C ARG A 127 16.75 -19.86 15.67
N LEU A 128 16.48 -21.00 15.03
CA LEU A 128 15.15 -21.62 15.04
C LEU A 128 14.91 -22.38 16.35
N GLU A 129 15.97 -22.75 17.06
CA GLU A 129 15.91 -23.45 18.35
C GLU A 129 15.11 -22.65 19.39
N SER A 130 15.28 -21.33 19.45
CA SER A 130 14.62 -20.46 20.42
C SER A 130 13.12 -20.31 20.17
N GLN A 131 12.65 -20.63 18.96
CA GLN A 131 11.24 -20.54 18.58
C GLN A 131 10.41 -21.72 19.10
N VAL A 132 11.05 -22.82 19.53
CA VAL A 132 10.38 -24.04 20.00
C VAL A 132 9.95 -23.91 21.47
N GLN A 133 10.67 -23.14 22.29
CA GLN A 133 10.29 -22.92 23.70
C GLN A 133 8.95 -22.18 23.86
N ASN A 134 8.55 -21.34 22.90
CA ASN A 134 7.38 -20.47 23.03
C ASN A 134 6.05 -21.12 22.56
N VAL A 135 6.08 -22.33 21.99
CA VAL A 135 4.88 -23.03 21.49
C VAL A 135 4.34 -24.04 22.51
N SER A 136 5.19 -24.54 23.41
CA SER A 136 4.81 -25.51 24.44
C SER A 136 4.47 -24.82 25.75
N GLY A 137 3.29 -24.21 25.83
CA GLY A 137 2.69 -23.79 27.09
C GLY A 137 2.21 -25.02 27.89
N SER A 138 3.07 -25.61 28.72
CA SER A 138 2.67 -26.32 29.93
C SER A 138 3.91 -26.64 30.76
N GLU A 139 3.84 -26.26 32.03
CA GLU A 139 4.72 -26.69 33.10
C GLU A 139 4.79 -28.22 33.14
N THR A 140 5.94 -28.80 32.80
CA THR A 140 6.39 -30.06 33.40
C THR A 140 7.91 -30.00 33.50
N GLN A 141 8.39 -29.99 34.73
CA GLN A 141 9.79 -30.19 35.05
C GLN A 141 10.24 -31.55 34.47
N GLY A 142 11.37 -31.58 33.75
CA GLY A 142 12.17 -32.80 33.64
C GLY A 142 12.35 -33.47 32.27
N SER A 143 12.06 -32.85 31.13
CA SER A 143 12.48 -33.41 29.83
C SER A 143 13.23 -32.36 29.00
N GLN A 144 14.50 -32.64 28.68
CA GLN A 144 15.27 -31.85 27.72
C GLN A 144 14.45 -31.71 26.43
N SER A 145 13.94 -30.51 26.14
CA SER A 145 13.17 -30.24 24.94
C SER A 145 14.09 -30.46 23.73
N GLN A 146 13.97 -31.64 23.12
CA GLN A 146 14.78 -32.00 21.96
C GLN A 146 14.27 -31.16 20.78
N VAL A 147 15.01 -30.10 20.46
CA VAL A 147 14.77 -29.31 19.25
C VAL A 147 14.70 -30.26 18.04
N PRO A 148 13.64 -30.20 17.23
CA PRO A 148 13.50 -31.04 16.04
C PRO A 148 14.75 -30.98 15.13
N PRO A 149 15.24 -32.13 14.61
CA PRO A 149 16.43 -32.14 13.74
C PRO A 149 16.31 -31.22 12.52
N ALA A 150 15.10 -31.04 12.00
CA ALA A 150 14.83 -30.15 10.88
C ALA A 150 15.18 -28.67 11.16
N PHE A 151 15.16 -28.24 12.42
CA PHE A 151 15.55 -26.88 12.81
C PHE A 151 17.07 -26.75 12.99
N ARG A 152 17.70 -27.76 13.59
CA ARG A 152 19.17 -27.79 13.77
C ARG A 152 19.91 -27.88 12.42
N ASN A 153 19.32 -28.58 11.46
CA ASN A 153 19.90 -28.80 10.15
C ASN A 153 19.48 -27.74 9.12
N PHE A 154 18.82 -26.66 9.53
CA PHE A 154 18.41 -25.59 8.62
C PHE A 154 19.60 -24.67 8.32
N LEU A 155 20.25 -24.93 7.17
CA LEU A 155 21.53 -24.34 6.78
C LEU A 155 21.40 -22.86 6.40
N MET A 156 22.53 -22.15 6.46
CA MET A 156 22.62 -20.74 6.06
C MET A 156 22.19 -20.50 4.60
N SER A 157 22.63 -21.36 3.68
CA SER A 157 22.24 -21.28 2.26
C SER A 157 20.72 -21.50 2.04
N GLN A 158 20.10 -22.33 2.89
CA GLN A 158 18.64 -22.53 2.86
C GLN A 158 17.91 -21.31 3.39
N LYS A 159 18.44 -20.63 4.42
CA LYS A 159 17.92 -19.35 4.91
C LYS A 159 17.99 -18.26 3.85
N GLU A 160 19.13 -18.12 3.17
CA GLU A 160 19.30 -17.16 2.06
C GLU A 160 18.28 -17.42 0.94
N THR A 161 18.17 -18.67 0.51
CA THR A 161 17.17 -19.07 -0.49
C THR A 161 15.76 -18.71 -0.01
N THR A 162 15.43 -19.04 1.24
CA THR A 162 14.12 -18.76 1.83
C THR A 162 13.82 -17.26 1.90
N LEU A 163 14.80 -16.41 2.24
CA LEU A 163 14.64 -14.95 2.18
C LEU A 163 14.27 -14.49 0.78
N HIS A 164 15.00 -14.95 -0.25
CA HIS A 164 14.69 -14.60 -1.64
C HIS A 164 13.28 -15.03 -2.05
N GLU A 165 12.85 -16.22 -1.64
CA GLU A 165 11.50 -16.71 -1.92
C GLU A 165 10.42 -15.90 -1.21
N LEU A 166 10.61 -15.57 0.07
CA LEU A 166 9.67 -14.75 0.84
C LEU A 166 9.56 -13.33 0.27
N VAL A 167 10.65 -12.75 -0.22
CA VAL A 167 10.63 -11.44 -0.91
C VAL A 167 9.89 -11.55 -2.24
N ARG A 168 10.19 -12.56 -3.06
CA ARG A 168 9.49 -12.82 -4.34
C ARG A 168 7.98 -12.97 -4.13
N ASP A 169 7.59 -13.64 -3.06
CA ASP A 169 6.19 -13.94 -2.72
C ASP A 169 5.52 -12.82 -1.89
N LYS A 170 6.20 -11.67 -1.73
CA LYS A 170 5.73 -10.45 -1.06
C LYS A 170 5.41 -10.61 0.44
N TRP A 171 5.91 -11.65 1.09
CA TRP A 171 5.90 -11.81 2.55
C TRP A 171 6.95 -10.90 3.21
N LEU A 172 8.11 -10.75 2.57
CA LEU A 172 9.15 -9.80 2.93
C LEU A 172 9.37 -8.81 1.79
N CYS A 173 10.12 -7.74 2.04
CA CYS A 173 10.61 -6.83 1.01
C CYS A 173 12.01 -6.33 1.34
N ASN A 174 12.75 -5.97 0.31
CA ASN A 174 13.99 -5.20 0.49
C ASN A 174 13.63 -3.73 0.64
N THR A 175 14.17 -3.09 1.67
CA THR A 175 14.06 -1.65 1.87
C THR A 175 15.11 -0.91 1.03
N SER A 176 14.95 0.40 0.87
CA SER A 176 15.88 1.24 0.08
C SER A 176 17.31 1.27 0.63
N ASP A 177 17.46 1.03 1.93
CA ASP A 177 18.73 0.95 2.65
C ASP A 177 19.30 -0.47 2.70
N GLY A 178 18.75 -1.42 1.93
CA GLY A 178 19.26 -2.78 1.82
C GLY A 178 18.91 -3.69 3.00
N GLN A 179 17.99 -3.27 3.87
CA GLN A 179 17.47 -4.10 4.95
C GLN A 179 16.27 -4.95 4.48
N ILE A 180 15.87 -5.89 5.34
CA ILE A 180 14.72 -6.76 5.16
C ILE A 180 13.57 -6.23 6.00
N GLY A 181 12.48 -5.82 5.36
CA GLY A 181 11.23 -5.42 6.00
C GLY A 181 10.08 -6.38 5.72
N LEU A 182 8.94 -6.15 6.38
CA LEU A 182 7.73 -6.92 6.08
C LEU A 182 7.13 -6.50 4.74
N GLY A 183 6.78 -7.48 3.92
CA GLY A 183 6.10 -7.27 2.66
C GLY A 183 4.60 -7.03 2.84
N VAL A 184 3.95 -6.54 1.78
CA VAL A 184 2.51 -6.22 1.79
C VAL A 184 1.63 -7.40 2.19
N ARG A 185 2.03 -8.62 1.83
CA ARG A 185 1.26 -9.82 2.16
C ARG A 185 1.21 -10.06 3.66
N SER A 186 2.31 -9.83 4.36
CA SER A 186 2.39 -9.92 5.82
C SER A 186 1.42 -8.94 6.49
N TYR A 187 1.40 -7.68 6.05
CA TYR A 187 0.47 -6.67 6.60
C TYR A 187 -1.01 -7.02 6.36
N LEU A 188 -1.35 -7.66 5.25
CA LEU A 188 -2.72 -8.09 4.92
C LEU A 188 -3.15 -9.33 5.71
N ASP A 189 -2.35 -10.39 5.61
CA ASP A 189 -2.69 -11.72 6.09
C ASP A 189 -2.53 -11.83 7.60
N LEU A 190 -1.46 -11.27 8.18
CA LEU A 190 -1.09 -11.43 9.59
C LEU A 190 -1.64 -10.32 10.50
N ARG A 191 -2.60 -9.52 10.02
CA ARG A 191 -3.16 -8.37 10.75
C ARG A 191 -3.58 -8.72 12.18
N SER A 192 -4.34 -9.79 12.36
CA SER A 192 -4.82 -10.22 13.68
C SER A 192 -3.67 -10.64 14.60
N TRP A 193 -2.68 -11.34 14.04
CA TRP A 193 -1.53 -11.81 14.78
C TRP A 193 -0.66 -10.67 15.31
N PHE A 194 -0.43 -9.62 14.52
CA PHE A 194 0.30 -8.44 15.01
C PHE A 194 -0.35 -7.80 16.22
N HIS A 195 -1.69 -7.74 16.26
CA HIS A 195 -2.43 -7.19 17.39
C HIS A 195 -2.33 -8.10 18.63
N SER A 196 -2.41 -9.42 18.46
CA SER A 196 -2.28 -10.36 19.58
C SER A 196 -0.85 -10.49 20.12
N SER A 197 0.16 -10.19 19.31
CA SER A 197 1.57 -10.31 19.67
C SER A 197 2.14 -9.09 20.41
N GLY A 198 1.29 -8.16 20.86
CA GLY A 198 1.70 -7.04 21.71
C GLY A 198 2.34 -5.85 20.99
N VAL A 199 2.25 -5.77 19.65
CA VAL A 199 2.73 -4.60 18.92
C VAL A 199 1.86 -3.39 19.28
N PRO A 200 2.45 -2.24 19.70
CA PRO A 200 1.67 -1.06 19.99
C PRO A 200 0.84 -0.59 18.79
N SER A 201 -0.42 -0.24 19.01
CA SER A 201 -1.28 0.33 17.98
C SER A 201 -0.94 1.79 17.68
N CYS A 202 -1.07 2.16 16.41
CA CYS A 202 -0.97 3.54 15.96
C CYS A 202 -2.08 4.40 16.57
N GLU A 203 -1.74 5.57 17.12
CA GLU A 203 -2.71 6.45 17.78
C GLU A 203 -3.79 7.06 16.86
N VAL A 204 -3.65 6.94 15.53
CA VAL A 204 -4.59 7.50 14.55
C VAL A 204 -5.48 6.43 13.91
N CYS A 205 -4.89 5.36 13.37
CA CYS A 205 -5.65 4.32 12.66
C CYS A 205 -5.94 3.08 13.51
N ASN A 206 -5.39 2.99 14.72
CA ASN A 206 -5.49 1.85 15.63
C ASN A 206 -4.93 0.52 15.09
N GLU A 207 -4.28 0.51 13.93
CA GLU A 207 -3.58 -0.64 13.40
C GLU A 207 -2.22 -0.84 14.08
N ALA A 208 -1.72 -2.08 14.13
CA ALA A 208 -0.39 -2.42 14.64
C ALA A 208 0.72 -1.56 13.99
N ALA A 209 1.49 -0.87 14.82
CA ALA A 209 2.53 0.06 14.40
C ALA A 209 3.91 -0.61 14.37
N ILE A 210 4.16 -1.36 13.29
CA ILE A 210 5.40 -2.11 13.08
C ILE A 210 6.49 -1.20 12.53
N LYS A 211 6.18 -0.42 11.48
CA LYS A 211 7.02 0.67 10.97
C LYS A 211 6.38 2.01 11.31
N ALA A 212 6.90 2.69 12.32
CA ALA A 212 6.25 3.87 12.87
C ALA A 212 7.22 4.82 13.57
N GLU A 213 6.77 6.06 13.73
CA GLU A 213 7.43 7.02 14.62
C GLU A 213 7.06 6.69 16.07
N VAL A 214 8.07 6.63 16.93
CA VAL A 214 7.92 6.34 18.36
C VAL A 214 7.89 7.64 19.16
N CYS A 215 7.16 7.64 20.26
CA CYS A 215 7.13 8.80 21.14
C CYS A 215 8.54 9.04 21.72
N GLN A 216 8.95 10.32 21.81
CA GLN A 216 10.28 10.69 22.33
C GLN A 216 10.42 10.53 23.84
N SER A 217 9.33 10.23 24.53
CA SER A 217 9.34 9.96 25.96
C SER A 217 9.71 8.51 26.18
N GLU A 218 10.80 8.26 26.90
CA GLU A 218 11.31 6.90 27.18
C GLU A 218 10.29 5.99 27.88
N SER A 219 9.37 6.56 28.67
CA SER A 219 8.32 5.80 29.35
C SER A 219 7.03 5.65 28.53
N CYS A 220 6.97 6.18 27.30
CA CYS A 220 5.77 6.18 26.48
C CYS A 220 5.91 5.22 25.29
N THR A 221 5.06 4.21 25.24
CA THR A 221 5.04 3.19 24.18
C THR A 221 4.18 3.56 22.97
N ARG A 222 3.67 4.81 22.91
CA ARG A 222 2.86 5.27 21.78
C ARG A 222 3.67 5.29 20.50
N ARG A 223 3.04 4.80 19.43
CA ARG A 223 3.57 4.80 18.08
C ARG A 223 2.56 5.48 17.14
N ILE A 224 3.06 6.05 16.05
CA ILE A 224 2.23 6.61 14.97
C ILE A 224 2.87 6.32 13.62
N HIS A 225 2.12 5.70 12.70
CA HIS A 225 2.65 5.48 11.34
C HIS A 225 2.97 6.81 10.67
N LEU A 226 4.01 6.85 9.84
CA LEU A 226 4.44 8.05 9.14
C LEU A 226 3.30 8.72 8.33
N HIS A 227 2.49 7.95 7.61
CA HIS A 227 1.34 8.50 6.87
C HIS A 227 0.25 9.06 7.78
N CYS A 228 0.03 8.43 8.94
CA CYS A 228 -0.91 8.91 9.95
C CYS A 228 -0.40 10.21 10.58
N LEU A 229 0.90 10.29 10.86
CA LEU A 229 1.55 11.48 11.37
C LEU A 229 1.43 12.65 10.39
N LYS A 230 1.77 12.42 9.10
CA LYS A 230 1.59 13.40 8.02
C LYS A 230 0.16 13.92 7.98
N LYS A 231 -0.83 13.02 7.98
CA LYS A 231 -2.26 13.39 7.99
C LYS A 231 -2.63 14.21 9.22
N LYS A 232 -2.17 13.81 10.41
CA LYS A 232 -2.43 14.52 11.67
C LYS A 232 -1.85 15.94 11.65
N PHE A 233 -0.65 16.13 11.12
CA PHE A 233 -0.04 17.45 10.92
C PHE A 233 -0.78 18.29 9.88
N SER A 234 -1.19 17.73 8.75
CA SER A 234 -1.93 18.47 7.71
C SER A 234 -3.31 18.94 8.19
N GLN A 235 -3.94 18.21 9.12
CA GLN A 235 -5.28 18.54 9.64
C GLN A 235 -5.24 19.43 10.88
N SER A 236 -4.12 19.47 11.62
CA SER A 236 -3.99 20.22 12.86
C SER A 236 -3.52 21.65 12.61
N ARG A 237 -4.29 22.63 13.10
CA ARG A 237 -3.84 24.04 13.21
C ARG A 237 -2.97 24.29 14.45
N SER A 238 -2.87 23.31 15.34
CA SER A 238 -2.16 23.37 16.62
C SER A 238 -1.00 22.37 16.67
N ARG A 239 -0.19 22.43 17.74
CA ARG A 239 0.93 21.51 17.98
C ARG A 239 0.42 20.06 18.03
N THR A 240 0.95 19.21 17.16
CA THR A 240 0.67 17.77 17.13
C THR A 240 1.37 17.10 18.32
N VAL A 241 0.61 16.71 19.33
CA VAL A 241 1.14 16.07 20.56
C VAL A 241 0.73 14.61 20.68
N CYS A 242 1.54 13.85 21.41
CA CYS A 242 1.25 12.50 21.86
C CYS A 242 0.03 12.51 22.77
N SER A 243 -0.94 11.66 22.46
CA SER A 243 -2.18 11.52 23.22
C SER A 243 -1.99 11.00 24.65
N SER A 244 -0.86 10.37 24.96
CA SER A 244 -0.60 9.75 26.26
C SER A 244 0.19 10.64 27.21
N CYS A 245 1.28 11.26 26.75
CA CYS A 245 2.21 12.02 27.59
C CYS A 245 2.27 13.52 27.25
N GLY A 246 1.52 13.97 26.23
CA GLY A 246 1.50 15.37 25.81
C GLY A 246 2.77 15.86 25.10
N ILE A 247 3.80 15.01 24.96
CA ILE A 247 5.04 15.39 24.28
C ILE A 247 4.77 15.58 22.79
N PRO A 248 5.30 16.66 22.17
CA PRO A 248 5.12 16.94 20.76
C PRO A 248 5.71 15.85 19.88
N TRP A 249 4.96 15.43 18.88
CA TRP A 249 5.52 14.62 17.81
C TRP A 249 6.47 15.48 16.96
N ARG A 250 7.62 14.93 16.57
CA ARG A 250 8.48 15.56 15.57
C ARG A 250 8.17 14.94 14.21
N TYR A 251 8.02 15.80 13.22
CA TYR A 251 7.93 15.40 11.82
C TYR A 251 8.87 16.30 11.05
N GLU A 252 10.03 15.78 10.68
CA GLU A 252 10.91 16.42 9.70
C GLU A 252 10.34 16.11 8.33
N GLY A 253 9.39 16.94 7.90
CA GLY A 253 8.90 16.87 6.54
C GLY A 253 10.05 17.17 5.59
N VAL A 254 10.39 16.23 4.73
CA VAL A 254 11.03 16.57 3.46
C VAL A 254 10.05 17.52 2.78
N LYS A 255 10.36 18.82 2.82
CA LYS A 255 9.69 19.79 1.96
C LYS A 255 9.95 19.30 0.54
N PRO A 256 8.93 19.16 -0.32
CA PRO A 256 9.22 19.10 -1.75
C PRO A 256 10.02 20.36 -2.05
N GLU A 257 11.27 20.19 -2.46
CA GLU A 257 12.06 21.27 -3.02
C GLU A 257 11.19 21.91 -4.10
N ALA A 258 10.93 23.21 -3.95
CA ALA A 258 10.38 23.97 -5.04
C ALA A 258 11.37 23.80 -6.19
N VAL A 259 10.91 23.19 -7.27
CA VAL A 259 11.63 23.25 -8.53
C VAL A 259 11.63 24.73 -8.89
N ASP A 260 12.74 25.41 -8.61
CA ASP A 260 13.01 26.72 -9.19
C ASP A 260 13.09 26.48 -10.70
N GLU A 261 12.08 26.99 -11.42
CA GLU A 261 12.13 27.11 -12.87
C GLU A 261 13.23 28.13 -13.18
N GLU A 262 14.45 27.62 -13.39
CA GLU A 262 15.56 28.41 -13.95
C GLU A 262 15.32 28.57 -15.45
N ASP A 263 14.65 29.67 -15.78
CA ASP A 263 14.46 30.20 -17.13
C ASP A 263 15.79 30.85 -17.60
N GLU A 264 16.68 30.08 -18.24
CA GLU A 264 17.88 30.63 -18.89
C GLU A 264 17.59 31.12 -20.31
N LEU A 265 17.44 32.44 -20.45
CA LEU A 265 17.49 33.17 -21.71
C LEU A 265 18.92 33.68 -21.98
N ASN A 266 19.55 33.25 -23.08
CA ASN A 266 20.74 33.91 -23.63
C ASN A 266 20.34 34.98 -24.67
N GLY A 267 20.76 36.23 -24.44
CA GLY A 267 20.45 37.46 -25.23
C GLY A 267 21.30 37.65 -26.51
N PRO A 268 21.67 38.89 -26.94
CA PRO A 268 21.40 40.26 -26.43
C PRO A 268 20.83 41.21 -27.53
N THR A 269 20.39 42.46 -27.34
CA THR A 269 21.22 43.65 -27.08
C THR A 269 20.37 44.95 -27.12
N GLN A 270 20.78 45.93 -26.30
CA GLN A 270 20.70 47.40 -26.44
C GLN A 270 19.71 48.23 -25.57
N SER A 271 20.39 49.09 -24.79
CA SER A 271 20.06 50.44 -24.32
C SER A 271 18.98 50.67 -23.24
N GLN A 272 19.49 50.72 -22.00
CA GLN A 272 19.28 51.74 -20.94
C GLN A 272 18.51 53.06 -21.29
N PRO A 273 18.13 53.88 -20.28
CA PRO A 273 17.41 53.56 -19.03
C PRO A 273 16.34 54.65 -18.72
N ARG A 274 15.53 54.45 -17.66
CA ARG A 274 15.23 55.44 -16.59
C ARG A 274 13.86 55.21 -15.93
N GLY A 275 13.87 55.29 -14.59
CA GLY A 275 12.93 56.16 -13.90
C GLY A 275 11.78 55.51 -13.14
N SER A 276 12.08 55.10 -11.90
CA SER A 276 11.34 55.38 -10.67
C SER A 276 9.79 55.38 -10.65
N LYS A 277 9.27 54.45 -9.84
CA LYS A 277 8.23 54.62 -8.79
C LYS A 277 6.98 55.46 -9.14
N ARG A 278 5.80 54.82 -9.12
CA ARG A 278 4.74 55.07 -8.09
C ARG A 278 3.44 54.25 -8.30
N LYS A 279 3.13 53.52 -7.23
CA LYS A 279 1.84 53.24 -6.56
C LYS A 279 0.59 54.04 -7.01
N ARG A 280 -0.57 53.36 -6.90
CA ARG A 280 -2.01 53.78 -6.89
C ARG A 280 -2.73 53.39 -8.19
N LEU A 281 -4.01 53.05 -8.23
CA LEU A 281 -5.06 52.71 -7.27
C LEU A 281 -6.16 52.03 -8.11
N LYS A 282 -7.00 51.21 -7.47
CA LYS A 282 -8.29 50.75 -8.02
C LYS A 282 -9.13 51.91 -8.54
N ALA A 283 -9.78 51.71 -9.69
CA ALA A 283 -11.02 52.38 -10.04
C ALA A 283 -11.98 51.33 -10.63
N ASN A 284 -13.15 51.27 -10.00
CA ASN A 284 -14.31 50.47 -10.34
C ASN A 284 -15.15 51.26 -11.34
N GLY A 285 -15.74 50.61 -12.34
CA GLY A 285 -16.64 51.25 -13.30
C GLY A 285 -17.65 50.25 -13.83
N LYS A 286 -18.81 50.22 -13.19
CA LYS A 286 -20.03 49.52 -13.62
C LYS A 286 -20.56 50.07 -14.94
N ILE A 287 -21.31 49.24 -15.67
CA ILE A 287 -22.67 49.44 -16.22
C ILE A 287 -22.78 48.43 -17.39
N SER A 288 -23.47 47.30 -17.21
CA SER A 288 -24.93 47.08 -17.18
C SER A 288 -25.56 47.03 -18.57
N THR A 289 -26.58 46.17 -18.67
CA THR A 289 -27.58 45.98 -19.74
C THR A 289 -27.12 45.19 -20.96
N ASP A 290 -27.93 44.33 -21.58
CA ASP A 290 -29.08 43.51 -21.17
C ASP A 290 -29.44 42.70 -22.45
N THR A 291 -30.19 41.60 -22.28
CA THR A 291 -31.20 41.13 -23.26
C THR A 291 -30.77 40.40 -24.56
N HIS A 292 -31.04 39.09 -24.54
CA HIS A 292 -31.81 38.25 -25.50
C HIS A 292 -31.61 38.27 -27.03
N GLY A 293 -31.68 37.05 -27.60
CA GLY A 293 -32.22 36.74 -28.94
C GLY A 293 -31.15 36.29 -29.94
N CYS A 294 -30.95 35.00 -30.22
CA CYS A 294 -31.75 34.09 -31.04
C CYS A 294 -31.60 34.31 -32.57
N ASP A 295 -31.04 33.26 -33.19
CA ASP A 295 -31.32 32.68 -34.51
C ASP A 295 -30.62 33.12 -35.80
N SER A 296 -30.12 32.08 -36.49
CA SER A 296 -29.98 31.85 -37.95
C SER A 296 -29.04 32.77 -38.76
N THR A 297 -28.31 32.37 -39.82
CA THR A 297 -28.55 31.36 -40.86
C THR A 297 -27.28 31.14 -41.73
N GLN A 298 -27.02 29.88 -42.12
CA GLN A 298 -26.67 29.33 -43.45
C GLN A 298 -25.38 29.64 -44.28
N VAL A 299 -25.12 28.61 -45.14
CA VAL A 299 -24.34 28.49 -46.41
C VAL A 299 -22.81 28.35 -46.23
N SER A 300 -22.08 27.33 -46.71
CA SER A 300 -22.11 26.72 -48.05
C SER A 300 -21.37 25.37 -48.12
N GLN A 301 -21.87 24.42 -48.92
CA GLN A 301 -21.10 23.37 -49.63
C GLN A 301 -21.10 23.69 -51.14
N PRO A 302 -20.17 23.12 -51.92
CA PRO A 302 -20.49 21.96 -52.80
C PRO A 302 -19.38 20.87 -52.76
N GLY A 303 -19.64 19.56 -52.92
CA GLY A 303 -19.97 18.80 -54.16
C GLY A 303 -18.66 18.49 -54.95
N SER A 304 -18.23 17.28 -55.34
CA SER A 304 -18.85 16.06 -55.91
C SER A 304 -17.85 14.87 -55.85
N GLU A 305 -18.19 13.62 -55.49
CA GLU A 305 -18.67 12.49 -56.34
C GLU A 305 -17.62 11.99 -57.41
N LEU A 306 -17.17 10.71 -57.55
CA LEU A 306 -17.89 9.44 -57.83
C LEU A 306 -16.96 8.18 -57.83
N ARG A 307 -17.59 7.01 -57.52
CA ARG A 307 -17.41 5.59 -58.01
C ARG A 307 -16.10 4.81 -57.71
N ARG A 308 -16.13 3.70 -56.96
CA ARG A 308 -16.68 2.32 -57.19
C ARG A 308 -15.84 1.46 -58.17
N VAL A 309 -15.33 0.30 -57.71
CA VAL A 309 -15.57 -1.07 -58.26
C VAL A 309 -14.75 -2.15 -57.48
N THR A 310 -15.42 -3.28 -57.27
CA THR A 310 -15.10 -4.59 -56.67
C THR A 310 -14.16 -5.51 -57.47
N ARG A 311 -13.41 -6.44 -56.82
CA ARG A 311 -13.62 -7.93 -56.87
C ARG A 311 -12.46 -8.80 -56.30
N ALA A 312 -12.87 -9.71 -55.41
CA ALA A 312 -12.52 -11.11 -55.12
C ALA A 312 -11.24 -11.86 -55.62
N SER A 313 -10.70 -12.64 -54.66
CA SER A 313 -10.30 -14.08 -54.69
C SER A 313 -8.96 -14.54 -55.32
N SER A 314 -8.11 -15.22 -54.54
CA SER A 314 -7.86 -16.69 -54.69
C SER A 314 -6.88 -17.28 -53.65
N ARG A 315 -7.16 -18.54 -53.28
CA ARG A 315 -6.44 -19.50 -52.41
C ARG A 315 -5.16 -20.11 -53.04
N ARG A 316 -4.43 -20.82 -52.17
CA ARG A 316 -3.40 -21.90 -52.34
C ARG A 316 -1.96 -21.36 -52.21
N ARG A 317 -1.04 -21.99 -51.46
CA ARG A 317 -0.91 -23.38 -50.96
C ARG A 317 -0.71 -23.41 -49.45
#